data_AF-A0A258SYH7-F1
#
_entry.id   AF-A0A258SYH7-F1
#
_cell.length_a   1.000
_cell.length_b   1.000
_cell.length_c   1.000
_cell.angle_alpha   90.00
_cell.angle_beta   90.00
_cell.angle_gamma   90.00
#
_symmetry.space_group_name_H-M   'P 1'
#
loop_
_entity.id
_entity.type
_entity.pdbx_description
1 polymer ?
#
loop_
_entity_poly.entity_id
_entity_poly.type
_entity_poly.pdbx_seq_one_letter_code
_entity_poly.pdbx_strand_id
1 'polypeptide(L)' 'FVDQPKVMNGCSDLLVEVLGDKGRHARSAVGIAALPFDAAVEVEAVVEVA' A
#
# COMPACT_ATOMS: atom_id res chain seq x y z
N PHE A 1 -17.83 0.93 2.73
CA PHE A 1 -16.68 1.22 3.61
C PHE A 1 -15.84 2.29 2.96
N VAL A 2 -15.37 3.30 3.71
CA VAL A 2 -14.64 4.48 3.17
C VAL A 2 -13.30 4.74 3.88
N ASP A 3 -12.87 3.78 4.70
CA ASP A 3 -11.67 3.86 5.54
C ASP A 3 -10.48 3.12 4.89
N GLN A 4 -10.43 3.02 3.55
CA GLN A 4 -9.35 2.38 2.80
C GLN A 4 -7.94 2.87 3.19
N PRO A 5 -7.71 4.17 3.48
CA PRO A 5 -6.40 4.63 3.94
C PRO A 5 -5.91 3.93 5.21
N LYS A 6 -6.81 3.50 6.11
CA LYS A 6 -6.45 2.75 7.32
C LYS A 6 -6.00 1.33 7.00
N VAL A 7 -6.64 0.68 6.02
CA VAL A 7 -6.23 -0.66 5.54
C VAL A 7 -4.83 -0.59 4.93
N MET A 8 -4.56 0.44 4.12
CA MET A 8 -3.26 0.61 3.45
C MET A 8 -2.12 0.95 4.42
N ASN A 9 -2.40 1.38 5.67
CA ASN A 9 -1.35 1.57 6.68
C ASN A 9 -0.57 0.29 6.94
N GLY A 10 -1.18 -0.90 6.84
CA GLY A 10 -0.43 -2.15 7.03
C GLY A 10 0.74 -2.31 6.07
N CYS A 11 0.58 -1.91 4.80
CA CYS A 11 1.70 -1.89 3.85
C CYS A 11 2.68 -0.76 4.18
N SER A 12 2.18 0.44 4.47
CA SER A 12 3.06 1.60 4.70
C SER A 12 3.93 1.43 5.96
N ASP A 13 3.35 0.93 7.04
CA ASP A 13 4.04 0.69 8.30
C ASP A 13 5.11 -0.40 8.13
N LEU A 14 4.79 -1.49 7.41
CA LEU A 14 5.76 -2.54 7.08
C LEU A 14 6.94 -2.01 6.27
N LEU A 15 6.69 -1.20 5.23
CA LEU A 15 7.76 -0.66 4.39
C LEU A 15 8.70 0.24 5.19
N VAL A 16 8.16 1.08 6.08
CA VAL A 16 8.95 1.92 6.98
C VAL A 16 9.70 1.08 8.02
N GLU A 17 9.08 0.03 8.57
CA GLU A 17 9.72 -0.87 9.53
C GLU A 17 10.95 -1.56 8.93
N VAL A 18 10.84 -2.08 7.70
CA VAL A 18 11.90 -2.90 7.09
C VAL A 18 12.94 -2.09 6.31
N LEU A 19 12.59 -0.91 5.79
CA LEU A 19 13.48 -0.06 4.97
C LEU A 19 13.89 1.26 5.66
N GLY A 20 13.36 1.55 6.84
CA GLY A 20 13.61 2.80 7.56
C GLY A 20 13.15 4.03 6.76
N ASP A 21 13.98 5.06 6.73
CA ASP A 21 13.68 6.31 5.99
C ASP A 21 13.43 6.08 4.49
N LYS A 22 14.10 5.08 3.89
CA LYS A 22 13.88 4.71 2.48
C LYS A 22 12.51 4.07 2.24
N GLY A 23 11.86 3.60 3.30
CA GLY A 23 10.50 3.06 3.26
C GLY A 23 9.42 4.13 3.25
N ARG A 24 9.75 5.42 3.44
CA ARG A 24 8.76 6.50 3.36
C ARG A 24 8.43 6.80 1.91
N HIS A 25 7.14 6.79 1.57
CA HIS A 25 6.65 6.89 0.19
C HIS A 25 5.38 7.73 0.10
N ALA A 26 5.13 8.28 -1.09
CA ALA A 26 3.79 8.74 -1.47
C ALA A 26 2.90 7.54 -1.80
N ARG A 27 1.59 7.67 -1.61
CA ARG A 27 0.64 6.59 -1.91
C ARG A 27 -0.74 7.09 -2.30
N SER A 28 -1.50 6.20 -2.92
CA SER A 28 -2.94 6.29 -3.13
C SER A 28 -3.63 5.11 -2.44
N ALA A 29 -4.77 5.35 -1.80
CA ALA A 29 -5.60 4.30 -1.20
C ALA A 29 -7.04 4.50 -1.66
N VAL A 30 -7.47 3.71 -2.63
CA VAL A 30 -8.76 3.85 -3.30
C VAL A 30 -9.57 2.57 -3.17
N GLY A 31 -10.90 2.70 -3.08
CA GLY A 31 -11.81 1.56 -3.13
C GLY A 31 -12.09 1.15 -4.58
N ILE A 32 -12.16 -0.16 -4.82
CA ILE A 32 -12.55 -0.72 -6.12
C ILE A 32 -13.65 -1.76 -5.92
N ALA A 33 -14.44 -2.00 -6.98
CA ALA A 33 -15.59 -2.90 -6.92
C ALA A 33 -15.17 -4.38 -6.78
N ALA A 34 -14.07 -4.77 -7.41
CA ALA A 34 -13.50 -6.12 -7.34
C ALA A 34 -12.02 -6.08 -7.74
N LEU A 35 -11.26 -7.07 -7.27
CA LEU A 35 -9.88 -7.35 -7.68
C LEU A 35 -9.80 -8.76 -8.30
N PRO A 36 -8.76 -9.06 -9.10
CA PRO A 36 -8.50 -10.42 -9.55
C PRO A 36 -8.41 -11.41 -8.38
N PHE A 37 -8.85 -12.65 -8.62
CA PHE A 37 -8.84 -13.74 -7.63
C PHE A 37 -9.63 -13.49 -6.34
N ASP A 38 -10.55 -12.52 -6.34
CA ASP A 38 -11.30 -12.10 -5.15
C ASP A 38 -10.37 -11.64 -4.00
N ALA A 39 -9.22 -11.06 -4.36
CA ALA A 39 -8.27 -10.53 -3.39
C ALA A 39 -8.87 -9.35 -2.61
N ALA A 40 -8.58 -9.26 -1.31
CA ALA A 40 -9.07 -8.19 -0.47
C ALA A 40 -8.34 -6.84 -0.70
N VAL A 41 -7.05 -6.90 -1.05
CA VAL A 41 -6.16 -5.75 -1.26
C VAL A 41 -5.16 -6.09 -2.36
N GLU A 42 -4.89 -5.12 -3.23
CA GLU A 42 -3.77 -5.13 -4.17
C GLU A 42 -2.87 -3.92 -3.86
N VAL A 43 -1.55 -4.12 -3.96
CA VAL A 43 -0.54 -3.07 -3.74
C VAL A 43 0.40 -3.05 -4.94
N GLU A 44 0.54 -1.89 -5.56
CA GLU A 44 1.51 -1.61 -6.61
C GLU A 44 2.48 -0.52 -6.12
N ALA A 45 3.75 -0.62 -6.51
CA ALA A 45 4.77 0.34 -6.14
C ALA A 45 5.69 0.64 -7.32
N VAL A 46 6.10 1.91 -7.43
CA VAL A 46 7.23 2.35 -8.26
C VAL A 46 8.40 2.61 -7.33
N VAL A 47 9.54 2.00 -7.62
CA VAL A 47 10.71 1.99 -6.73
C VAL A 47 11.93 2.51 -7.48
N GLU A 48 12.64 3.47 -6.87
CA GLU A 48 13.96 3.90 -7.34
C GLU A 48 14.98 2.78 -7.07
N VAL A 49 15.76 2.45 -8.10
CA VAL A 49 16.85 1.46 -8.04
C VAL A 49 18.18 2.12 -8.41
N ALA A 50 19.28 1.52 -7.94
CA ALA A 50 20.65 2.01 -8.17
C ALA A 50 21.11 1.88 -9.63
#